data_AF-A0A3B1J3V4-F1
#
_entry.id   AF-A0A3B1J3V4-F1
#
_cell.length_a   1.000
_cell.length_b   1.000
_cell.length_c   1.000
_cell.angle_alpha   90.00
_cell.angle_beta   90.00
_cell.angle_gamma   90.00
#
_symmetry.space_group_name_H-M   'P 1'
#
loop_
_entity.id
_entity.type
_entity.pdbx_description
1 polymer ?
#
loop_
_entity_poly.entity_id
_entity_poly.type
_entity_poly.pdbx_seq_one_letter_code
_entity_poly.pdbx_strand_id
1 'polypeptide(L)'
;AHLKWFILIPITFVLDFCKSLWTKASRLSLECLQRNYTRLSCSKVFCLPWQRCISGKCVCKLPYQCPRPGIAVCGLNQKPHWSFCHAQAIACRDSKPVFSHYGTNCKDVFEVQLHKFGDNEVVQVKTAKGKALVCASQQWNMAAANDRRVGFQQSLEVGLSKHT
;
A
#
# COMPACT_ATOMS: atom_id res chain seq x y z
N ALA A 1 -10.30 -68.48 -20.24
CA ALA A 1 -10.65 -67.38 -19.32
C ALA A 1 -9.59 -66.28 -19.40
N HIS A 2 -9.67 -65.42 -20.42
CA HIS A 2 -8.71 -64.32 -20.65
C HIS A 2 -9.49 -63.09 -21.12
N LEU A 3 -10.26 -62.45 -20.26
CA LEU A 3 -10.96 -61.21 -20.64
C LEU A 3 -11.43 -60.40 -19.41
N LYS A 4 -10.53 -60.06 -18.49
CA LYS A 4 -10.86 -59.09 -17.41
C LYS A 4 -9.81 -58.03 -17.09
N TRP A 5 -8.59 -58.12 -17.64
CA TRP A 5 -7.50 -57.18 -17.32
C TRP A 5 -7.33 -56.00 -18.30
N PHE A 6 -8.11 -55.93 -19.38
CA PHE A 6 -7.93 -54.90 -20.41
C PHE A 6 -8.79 -53.63 -20.22
N ILE A 7 -9.71 -53.60 -19.25
CA ILE A 7 -10.67 -52.48 -19.09
C ILE A 7 -10.28 -51.49 -17.97
N LEU A 8 -9.32 -51.81 -17.10
CA LEU A 8 -8.90 -50.94 -15.99
C LEU A 8 -7.76 -49.95 -16.33
N ILE A 9 -7.03 -50.21 -17.42
CA ILE A 9 -5.93 -49.35 -17.90
C ILE A 9 -6.42 -48.01 -18.48
N PRO A 10 -7.53 -47.92 -19.25
CA PRO A 10 -7.98 -46.64 -19.79
C PRO A 10 -8.59 -45.70 -18.73
N ILE A 11 -9.17 -46.22 -17.63
CA ILE A 11 -9.82 -45.39 -16.60
C ILE A 11 -8.77 -44.66 -15.73
N THR A 12 -7.63 -45.30 -15.45
CA THR A 12 -6.52 -44.68 -14.72
C THR A 12 -5.81 -43.64 -15.57
N PHE A 13 -5.63 -43.91 -16.87
CA PHE A 13 -5.06 -42.94 -17.81
C PHE A 13 -5.92 -41.68 -17.99
N VAL A 14 -7.25 -41.80 -18.02
CA VAL A 14 -8.16 -40.64 -18.15
C VAL A 14 -8.16 -39.77 -16.88
N LEU A 15 -8.04 -40.36 -15.69
CA LEU A 15 -7.96 -39.61 -14.43
C LEU A 15 -6.62 -38.87 -14.26
N ASP A 16 -5.50 -39.44 -14.73
CA ASP A 16 -4.19 -38.76 -14.70
C ASP A 16 -4.09 -37.63 -15.74
N PHE A 17 -4.71 -37.78 -16.92
CA PHE A 17 -4.84 -36.69 -17.90
C PHE A 17 -5.76 -35.56 -17.42
N CYS A 18 -6.78 -35.88 -16.61
CA CYS A 18 -7.66 -34.86 -16.02
C CYS A 18 -6.93 -34.07 -14.91
N LYS A 19 -6.00 -34.70 -14.17
CA LYS A 19 -5.14 -34.03 -13.18
C LYS A 19 -4.13 -33.08 -13.81
N SER A 20 -3.57 -33.41 -14.99
CA SER A 20 -2.58 -32.53 -15.64
C SER A 20 -3.19 -31.25 -16.20
N LEU A 21 -4.50 -31.20 -16.45
CA LEU A 21 -5.20 -30.01 -16.93
C LEU A 21 -5.64 -29.05 -15.80
N TRP A 22 -5.55 -29.48 -14.53
CA TRP A 22 -5.96 -28.69 -13.37
C TRP A 22 -4.81 -28.11 -12.53
N THR A 23 -3.56 -28.34 -12.94
CA THR A 23 -2.40 -27.74 -12.27
C THR A 23 -1.94 -26.46 -12.98
N LYS A 24 -2.23 -25.34 -12.31
CA LYS A 24 -1.58 -24.02 -12.37
C LYS A 24 -2.10 -23.01 -13.40
N ALA A 25 -3.27 -22.45 -13.09
CA ALA A 25 -3.46 -21.00 -13.21
C ALA A 25 -2.72 -20.24 -12.08
N SER A 26 -1.41 -20.47 -11.88
CA SER A 26 -0.65 -19.71 -10.88
C SER A 26 -0.07 -18.46 -11.52
N ARG A 27 -0.74 -17.31 -11.36
CA ARG A 27 -0.25 -15.97 -11.77
C ARG A 27 0.99 -15.50 -10.97
N LEU A 28 1.49 -16.30 -10.03
CA LEU A 28 2.54 -15.94 -9.07
C LEU A 28 3.79 -16.80 -9.31
N SER A 29 4.95 -16.15 -9.47
CA SER A 29 6.23 -16.83 -9.66
C SER A 29 6.96 -17.05 -8.34
N LEU A 30 7.34 -18.30 -8.07
CA LEU A 30 8.01 -18.69 -6.82
C LEU A 30 9.37 -18.00 -6.65
N GLU A 31 10.10 -17.79 -7.76
CA GLU A 31 11.39 -17.09 -7.76
C GLU A 31 11.27 -15.62 -7.31
N CYS A 32 10.15 -14.94 -7.62
CA CYS A 32 9.92 -13.57 -7.19
C CYS A 32 9.50 -13.48 -5.72
N LEU A 33 8.76 -14.48 -5.23
CA LEU A 33 8.45 -14.62 -3.81
C LEU A 33 9.71 -14.80 -2.97
N GLN A 34 10.62 -15.68 -3.38
CA GLN A 34 11.90 -15.89 -2.69
C GLN A 34 12.75 -14.61 -2.57
N ARG A 35 12.65 -13.72 -3.57
CA ARG A 35 13.38 -12.44 -3.59
C ARG A 35 12.68 -11.32 -2.83
N ASN A 36 11.44 -11.52 -2.34
CA ASN A 36 10.67 -10.55 -1.54
C ASN A 36 10.70 -9.12 -2.10
N TYR A 37 10.35 -8.97 -3.37
CA TYR A 37 10.28 -7.63 -3.99
C TYR A 37 9.20 -6.78 -3.32
N THR A 38 9.54 -5.52 -3.01
CA THR A 38 8.63 -4.55 -2.40
C THR A 38 8.50 -3.30 -3.28
N ARG A 39 7.70 -2.33 -2.84
CA ARG A 39 7.65 -0.99 -3.47
C ARG A 39 9.01 -0.28 -3.49
N LEU A 40 9.96 -0.75 -2.66
CA LEU A 40 11.33 -0.23 -2.62
C LEU A 40 12.27 -0.97 -3.59
N SER A 41 11.80 -1.92 -4.38
CA SER A 41 12.64 -2.66 -5.33
C SER A 41 12.56 -2.02 -6.73
N CYS A 42 13.61 -1.28 -7.11
CA CYS A 42 13.64 -0.58 -8.39
C CYS A 42 13.82 -1.52 -9.60
N SER A 43 14.09 -2.81 -9.38
CA SER A 43 14.13 -3.85 -10.43
C SER A 43 12.74 -4.22 -10.95
N LYS A 44 11.66 -3.81 -10.27
CA LYS A 44 10.28 -4.13 -10.63
C LYS A 44 9.38 -2.91 -10.77
N VAL A 45 9.56 -1.90 -9.91
CA VAL A 45 8.74 -0.69 -9.92
C VAL A 45 9.60 0.56 -9.96
N PHE A 46 9.08 1.64 -10.53
CA PHE A 46 9.75 2.92 -10.47
C PHE A 46 9.77 3.47 -9.04
N CYS A 47 10.94 3.95 -8.62
CA CYS A 47 11.13 4.59 -7.33
C CYS A 47 10.35 5.94 -7.31
N LEU A 48 9.86 6.38 -6.14
CA LEU A 48 9.10 7.64 -6.04
C LEU A 48 9.96 8.87 -6.40
N PRO A 49 9.37 10.01 -6.78
CA PRO A 49 10.14 11.20 -7.22
C PRO A 49 11.20 11.69 -6.21
N TRP A 50 10.91 11.56 -4.91
CA TRP A 50 11.78 11.89 -3.78
C TRP A 50 12.73 10.75 -3.36
N GLN A 51 12.84 9.69 -4.17
CA GLN A 51 13.76 8.57 -4.00
C GLN A 51 14.63 8.38 -5.25
N ARG A 52 15.75 7.68 -5.09
CA ARG A 52 16.66 7.29 -6.18
C ARG A 52 16.95 5.79 -6.11
N CYS A 53 17.23 5.18 -7.26
CA CYS A 53 17.66 3.79 -7.32
C CYS A 53 19.16 3.68 -7.00
N ILE A 54 19.51 2.86 -6.02
CA ILE A 54 20.89 2.47 -5.72
C ILE A 54 20.90 0.97 -5.45
N SER A 55 21.75 0.22 -6.16
CA SER A 55 21.91 -1.23 -5.96
C SER A 55 20.57 -2.01 -5.98
N GLY A 56 19.66 -1.64 -6.88
CA GLY A 56 18.35 -2.28 -7.03
C GLY A 56 17.31 -1.90 -5.96
N LYS A 57 17.61 -0.96 -5.05
CA LYS A 57 16.70 -0.48 -4.01
C LYS A 57 16.41 1.02 -4.11
N CYS A 58 15.20 1.42 -3.75
CA CYS A 58 14.77 2.81 -3.60
C CYS A 58 15.38 3.37 -2.31
N VAL A 59 16.23 4.39 -2.43
CA VAL A 59 16.82 5.11 -1.29
C VAL A 59 16.34 6.56 -1.32
N CYS A 60 16.07 7.15 -0.14
CA CYS A 60 15.61 8.53 -0.03
C CYS A 60 16.65 9.51 -0.61
N LYS A 61 16.17 10.48 -1.41
CA LYS A 61 17.00 11.61 -1.86
C LYS A 61 17.19 12.61 -0.74
N LEU A 62 18.22 13.46 -0.89
CA LEU A 62 18.39 14.57 0.02
C LEU A 62 17.39 15.69 -0.31
N PRO A 63 16.88 16.43 0.69
CA PRO A 63 15.88 17.47 0.51
C PRO A 63 16.21 18.50 -0.58
N TYR A 64 17.48 18.87 -0.72
CA TYR A 64 17.97 19.83 -1.71
C TYR A 64 18.12 19.27 -3.14
N GLN A 65 18.02 17.94 -3.33
CA GLN A 65 18.07 17.30 -4.66
C GLN A 65 16.71 17.32 -5.37
N CYS A 66 15.66 17.80 -4.71
CA CYS A 66 14.36 18.02 -5.32
C CYS A 66 14.39 19.22 -6.29
N PRO A 67 13.57 19.21 -7.35
CA PRO A 67 13.46 20.35 -8.25
C PRO A 67 12.88 21.57 -7.53
N ARG A 68 13.53 22.74 -7.69
CA ARG A 68 13.12 24.06 -7.13
C ARG A 68 11.73 24.55 -7.55
N PRO A 69 11.31 24.46 -8.81
CA PRO A 69 9.95 24.87 -9.15
C PRO A 69 8.95 23.90 -8.50
N GLY A 70 8.07 24.45 -7.66
CA GLY A 70 7.06 23.67 -6.96
C GLY A 70 6.07 24.56 -6.20
N ILE A 71 4.92 23.98 -5.88
CA ILE A 71 3.93 24.60 -4.99
C ILE A 71 4.40 24.38 -3.56
N ALA A 72 4.45 25.46 -2.77
CA ALA A 72 4.76 25.39 -1.36
C ALA A 72 3.73 24.50 -0.62
N VAL A 73 4.21 23.73 0.34
CA VAL A 73 3.38 22.84 1.16
C VAL A 73 3.71 23.04 2.63
N CYS A 74 2.74 22.76 3.48
CA CYS A 74 2.90 22.83 4.92
C CYS A 74 3.09 21.44 5.52
N GLY A 75 4.03 21.36 6.45
CA GLY A 75 4.24 20.18 7.26
C GLY A 75 3.28 20.11 8.46
N LEU A 76 3.13 18.93 9.06
CA LEU A 76 2.37 18.71 10.29
C LEU A 76 2.93 19.53 11.47
N ASN A 77 4.23 19.85 11.43
CA ASN A 77 4.90 20.70 12.42
C ASN A 77 4.67 22.21 12.18
N GLN A 78 3.67 22.57 11.37
CA GLN A 78 3.36 23.96 10.99
C GLN A 78 4.53 24.69 10.30
N LYS A 79 5.49 23.93 9.75
CA LYS A 79 6.65 24.47 9.02
C LYS A 79 6.40 24.42 7.52
N PRO A 80 6.65 25.52 6.78
CA PRO A 80 6.54 25.51 5.33
C PRO A 80 7.72 24.76 4.69
N HIS A 81 7.43 24.05 3.61
CA HIS A 81 8.40 23.43 2.71
C HIS A 81 8.18 24.00 1.31
N TRP A 82 9.26 24.31 0.60
CA TRP A 82 9.20 24.92 -0.73
C TRP A 82 8.55 24.04 -1.81
N SER A 83 8.51 22.72 -1.62
CA SER A 83 7.80 21.82 -2.54
C SER A 83 7.30 20.55 -1.86
N PHE A 84 6.33 19.87 -2.48
CA PHE A 84 5.88 18.55 -2.03
C PHE A 84 7.01 17.51 -2.06
N CYS A 85 7.87 17.54 -3.08
CA CYS A 85 9.05 16.67 -3.15
C CYS A 85 9.95 16.89 -1.92
N HIS A 86 10.19 18.15 -1.55
CA HIS A 86 11.02 18.50 -0.40
C HIS A 86 10.47 17.92 0.91
N ALA A 87 9.18 18.10 1.17
CA ALA A 87 8.52 17.54 2.36
C ALA A 87 8.59 16.00 2.39
N GLN A 88 8.35 15.36 1.25
CA GLN A 88 8.37 13.89 1.16
C GLN A 88 9.77 13.29 1.23
N ALA A 89 10.81 13.99 0.76
CA ALA A 89 12.20 13.58 0.93
C ALA A 89 12.61 13.56 2.41
N ILE A 90 12.18 14.56 3.19
CA ILE A 90 12.36 14.60 4.64
C ILE A 90 11.58 13.47 5.30
N ALA A 91 10.29 13.30 4.95
CA ALA A 91 9.45 12.22 5.47
C ALA A 91 10.04 10.82 5.24
N CYS A 92 10.65 10.62 4.06
CA CYS A 92 11.32 9.37 3.71
C CYS A 92 12.53 9.10 4.62
N ARG A 93 13.36 10.11 4.88
CA ARG A 93 14.53 9.99 5.77
C ARG A 93 14.15 9.76 7.22
N ASP A 94 13.18 10.52 7.71
CA ASP A 94 12.78 10.48 9.13
C ASP A 94 11.82 9.32 9.43
N SER A 95 11.37 8.61 8.39
CA SER A 95 10.35 7.55 8.46
C SER A 95 9.04 8.00 9.13
N LYS A 96 8.74 9.30 9.11
CA LYS A 96 7.54 9.91 9.70
C LYS A 96 6.77 10.68 8.63
N PRO A 97 5.43 10.66 8.67
CA PRO A 97 4.64 11.52 7.79
C PRO A 97 4.93 12.99 8.15
N VAL A 98 5.21 13.81 7.13
CA VAL A 98 5.49 15.25 7.32
C VAL A 98 4.40 16.10 6.69
N PHE A 99 3.75 15.66 5.62
CA PHE A 99 2.81 16.48 4.86
C PHE A 99 1.47 16.72 5.59
N SER A 100 1.01 17.98 5.60
CA SER A 100 -0.32 18.41 6.09
C SER A 100 -1.23 18.81 4.92
N HIS A 101 -0.94 19.94 4.26
CA HIS A 101 -1.76 20.52 3.19
C HIS A 101 -0.91 21.33 2.21
N TYR A 102 -1.50 21.69 1.06
CA TYR A 102 -0.88 22.58 0.07
C TYR A 102 -1.12 24.04 0.44
N GLY A 103 -0.11 24.89 0.26
CA GLY A 103 -0.17 26.31 0.56
C GLY A 103 1.05 26.79 1.34
N THR A 104 1.11 28.12 1.53
CA THR A 104 2.15 28.80 2.32
C THR A 104 1.73 29.07 3.76
N ASN A 105 0.43 29.02 4.06
CA ASN A 105 -0.13 29.34 5.37
C ASN A 105 -0.27 28.09 6.24
N CYS A 106 0.75 27.80 7.05
CA CYS A 106 0.81 26.57 7.85
C CYS A 106 0.02 26.60 9.16
N LYS A 107 -1.09 27.35 9.22
CA LYS A 107 -1.96 27.44 10.39
C LYS A 107 -2.98 26.30 10.47
N ASP A 108 -3.25 25.61 9.35
CA ASP A 108 -4.23 24.53 9.32
C ASP A 108 -3.69 23.24 9.95
N VAL A 109 -4.54 22.62 10.78
CA VAL A 109 -4.24 21.37 11.48
C VAL A 109 -4.89 20.22 10.72
N PHE A 110 -4.09 19.19 10.43
CA PHE A 110 -4.55 17.91 9.89
C PHE A 110 -4.12 16.78 10.82
N GLU A 111 -5.08 16.15 11.50
CA GLU A 111 -4.82 15.05 12.43
C GLU A 111 -5.75 13.88 12.13
N VAL A 112 -5.22 12.67 12.20
CA VAL A 112 -5.99 11.43 12.03
C VAL A 112 -5.93 10.67 13.35
N GLN A 113 -7.07 10.24 13.86
CA GLN A 113 -7.20 9.53 15.12
C GLN A 113 -8.22 8.41 14.97
N LEU A 114 -8.01 7.29 15.66
CA LEU A 114 -9.04 6.27 15.82
C LEU A 114 -9.98 6.69 16.94
N HIS A 115 -11.26 6.74 16.65
CA HIS A 115 -12.30 7.07 17.61
C HIS A 115 -13.15 5.84 17.88
N LYS A 116 -13.42 5.53 19.15
CA LYS A 116 -14.32 4.43 19.52
C LYS A 116 -15.77 4.92 19.42
N PHE A 117 -16.53 4.27 18.56
CA PHE A 117 -17.96 4.49 18.42
C PHE A 117 -18.70 3.20 18.76
N GLY A 118 -19.10 3.07 20.03
CA GLY A 118 -19.58 1.80 20.60
C GLY A 118 -18.45 0.77 20.64
N ASP A 119 -18.71 -0.42 20.10
CA ASP A 119 -17.73 -1.51 19.99
C ASP A 119 -16.80 -1.39 18.77
N ASN A 120 -17.06 -0.43 17.87
CA ASN A 120 -16.30 -0.27 16.63
C ASN A 120 -15.28 0.86 16.72
N GLU A 121 -14.10 0.66 16.13
CA GLU A 121 -13.11 1.72 15.92
C GLU A 121 -13.32 2.36 14.55
N VAL A 122 -13.57 3.66 14.54
CA VAL A 122 -13.81 4.45 13.32
C VAL A 122 -12.70 5.48 13.13
N VAL A 123 -12.29 5.70 11.89
CA VAL A 123 -11.26 6.70 11.56
C VAL A 123 -11.88 8.09 11.62
N GLN A 124 -11.35 8.94 12.49
CA GLN A 124 -11.71 10.35 12.60
C GLN A 124 -10.59 11.23 12.04
N VAL A 125 -10.95 12.16 11.16
CA VAL A 125 -10.04 13.15 10.59
C VAL A 125 -10.44 14.53 11.11
N LYS A 126 -9.48 15.23 11.69
CA LYS A 126 -9.62 16.62 12.13
C LYS A 126 -8.94 17.52 11.12
N THR A 127 -9.68 18.48 10.60
CA THR A 127 -9.22 19.52 9.69
C THR A 127 -9.53 20.90 10.28
N ALA A 128 -9.07 21.98 9.64
CA ALA A 128 -9.44 23.35 10.04
C ALA A 128 -10.96 23.60 10.04
N LYS A 129 -11.74 22.83 9.27
CA LYS A 129 -13.20 22.92 9.18
C LYS A 129 -13.94 22.13 10.27
N GLY A 130 -13.22 21.39 11.12
CA GLY A 130 -13.79 20.55 12.18
C GLY A 130 -13.38 19.08 12.08
N LYS A 131 -14.06 18.25 12.86
CA LYS A 131 -13.86 16.79 12.92
C LYS A 131 -14.87 16.09 12.03
N ALA A 132 -14.41 15.16 11.21
CA ALA A 132 -15.25 14.32 10.36
C ALA A 132 -14.90 12.84 10.56
N LEU A 133 -15.90 11.97 10.50
CA LEU A 133 -15.71 10.52 10.47
C LEU A 133 -15.59 10.04 9.03
N VAL A 134 -14.70 9.09 8.78
CA VAL A 134 -14.57 8.47 7.45
C VAL A 134 -15.61 7.36 7.33
N CYS A 135 -16.57 7.54 6.43
CA CYS A 135 -17.58 6.53 6.16
C CYS A 135 -17.03 5.45 5.21
N ALA A 136 -17.44 4.20 5.43
CA ALA A 136 -17.23 3.09 4.50
C ALA A 136 -18.11 3.28 3.26
N SER A 137 -17.75 4.23 2.40
CA SER A 137 -18.33 4.39 1.07
C SER A 137 -17.50 3.60 0.06
N GLN A 138 -17.96 3.55 -1.20
CA GLN A 138 -17.19 2.97 -2.32
C GLN A 138 -15.80 3.60 -2.52
N GLN A 139 -15.50 4.74 -1.87
CA GLN A 139 -14.20 5.42 -1.95
C GLN A 139 -13.20 4.94 -0.90
N TRP A 140 -13.63 4.20 0.12
CA TRP A 140 -12.73 3.58 1.08
C TRP A 140 -12.19 2.26 0.53
N ASN A 141 -10.87 2.16 0.38
CA ASN A 141 -10.20 0.98 -0.17
C ASN A 141 -8.94 0.63 0.63
N MET A 142 -8.31 -0.49 0.26
CA MET A 142 -7.09 -0.96 0.91
C MET A 142 -5.91 0.04 0.81
N ALA A 143 -5.90 0.91 -0.19
CA ALA A 143 -4.86 1.93 -0.30
C ALA A 143 -5.04 3.04 0.74
N ALA A 144 -6.28 3.45 1.01
CA ALA A 144 -6.60 4.40 2.07
C ALA A 144 -6.40 3.78 3.46
N ALA A 145 -6.78 2.51 3.65
CA ALA A 145 -6.63 1.80 4.91
C ALA A 145 -5.14 1.55 5.27
N ASN A 146 -4.30 1.20 4.29
CA ASN A 146 -2.88 0.94 4.50
C ASN A 146 -1.99 2.20 4.49
N ASP A 147 -2.57 3.41 4.50
CA ASP A 147 -1.81 4.65 4.67
C ASP A 147 -1.23 4.71 6.10
N ARG A 148 0.07 5.01 6.21
CA ARG A 148 0.80 5.07 7.49
C ARG A 148 0.15 6.03 8.50
N ARG A 149 -0.60 7.04 8.06
CA ARG A 149 -1.27 8.01 8.93
C ARG A 149 -2.52 7.47 9.62
N VAL A 150 -3.11 6.39 9.11
CA VAL A 150 -4.29 5.75 9.75
C VAL A 150 -3.87 4.88 10.95
N GLY A 151 -2.57 4.58 11.10
CA GLY A 151 -1.99 4.10 12.36
C GLY A 151 -1.70 2.61 12.45
N PHE A 152 -1.86 1.85 11.36
CA PHE A 152 -1.54 0.42 11.37
C PHE A 152 -0.13 0.17 10.80
N GLN A 153 0.82 -0.11 11.69
CA GLN A 153 2.22 -0.43 11.35
C GLN A 153 2.34 -1.82 10.66
N GLN A 154 1.28 -2.63 10.69
CA GLN A 154 1.07 -3.84 9.90
C GLN A 154 -0.16 -3.63 9.03
N SER A 155 -0.08 -3.95 7.73
CA SER A 155 -1.19 -3.81 6.78
C SER A 155 -2.49 -4.34 7.38
N LEU A 156 -3.53 -3.51 7.39
CA LEU A 156 -4.83 -3.89 7.92
C LEU A 156 -5.38 -5.07 7.11
N GLU A 157 -5.48 -6.24 7.73
CA GLU A 157 -6.53 -7.20 7.37
C GLU A 157 -7.84 -6.60 7.89
N VAL A 158 -8.45 -5.70 7.12
CA VAL A 158 -9.82 -5.26 7.42
C VAL A 158 -10.69 -6.48 7.21
N GLY A 159 -11.17 -7.08 8.30
CA GLY A 159 -12.25 -8.04 8.27
C GLY A 159 -13.39 -7.44 7.45
N LEU A 160 -13.61 -8.00 6.26
CA LEU A 160 -14.83 -7.84 5.50
C LEU A 160 -15.97 -8.35 6.40
N SER A 161 -16.57 -7.47 7.20
CA SER A 161 -17.94 -7.70 7.64
C SER A 161 -18.80 -7.63 6.38
N LYS A 162 -19.05 -8.80 5.80
CA LYS A 162 -20.03 -8.98 4.74
C LYS A 162 -21.38 -8.58 5.32
N HIS A 163 -21.87 -7.41 4.94
CA HIS A 163 -23.30 -7.15 4.91
C HIS A 163 -23.77 -7.27 3.47
N THR A 164 -24.11 -8.49 3.07
CA THR A 164 -25.22 -8.81 2.16
C THR A 164 -25.60 -10.26 2.40
#